data_AF-A0A535PLY8-F1
#
_entry.id   AF-A0A535PLY8-F1
#
_cell.length_a   1.000
_cell.length_b   1.000
_cell.length_c   1.000
_cell.angle_alpha   90.00
_cell.angle_beta   90.00
_cell.angle_gamma   90.00
#
_symmetry.space_group_name_H-M   'P 1'
#
loop_
_entity.id
_entity.type
_entity.pdbx_description
1 polymer ?
#
loop_
_entity_poly.entity_id
_entity_poly.type
_entity_poly.pdbx_seq_one_letter_code
_entity_poly.pdbx_strand_id
1 'polypeptide(L)' 'VESRAAAFSAPPAGCMELAGMDPEKASEVGEVLLGKRPGRGSDDEITVYKSMGHAVEDLAASGLVYREAKARGAGSTVEL' A
#
# COMPACT_ATOMS: atom_id res chain seq x y z
N VAL A 1 1.07 6.68 -8.31
CA VAL A 1 0.75 7.09 -6.91
C VAL A 1 1.40 6.15 -5.89
N GLU A 2 2.45 5.42 -6.28
CA GLU A 2 2.97 4.27 -5.52
C GLU A 2 4.23 4.60 -4.72
N SER A 3 4.60 5.88 -4.63
CA SER A 3 5.78 6.32 -3.89
C SER A 3 5.46 7.55 -3.06
N ARG A 4 6.23 7.78 -2.00
CA ARG A 4 6.15 9.00 -1.18
C ARG A 4 6.20 10.25 -2.06
N ALA A 5 7.12 10.32 -3.02
CA ALA A 5 7.24 11.47 -3.92
C ALA A 5 5.95 11.73 -4.73
N ALA A 6 5.30 10.68 -5.23
CA ALA A 6 4.04 10.83 -5.95
C ALA A 6 2.90 11.28 -5.04
N ALA A 7 2.83 10.75 -3.81
CA ALA A 7 1.76 11.09 -2.86
C ALA A 7 1.74 12.57 -2.45
N PHE A 8 2.91 13.22 -2.40
CA PHE A 8 3.05 14.65 -2.06
C PHE A 8 3.07 15.60 -3.27
N SER A 9 2.85 15.09 -4.49
CA SER A 9 2.75 15.92 -5.69
C SER A 9 1.50 16.80 -5.69
N ALA A 10 1.46 17.82 -6.54
CA ALA A 10 0.25 18.63 -6.69
C ALA A 10 -0.93 17.80 -7.28
N PRO A 11 -2.19 18.15 -6.98
CA PRO A 11 -3.34 17.54 -7.63
C PRO A 11 -3.29 17.68 -9.17
N PRO A 12 -3.82 16.70 -9.93
CA PRO A 12 -4.58 15.53 -9.45
C PRO A 12 -3.70 14.31 -9.11
N ALA A 13 -2.38 14.40 -9.27
CA ALA A 13 -1.49 13.24 -9.13
C ALA A 13 -1.20 12.87 -7.67
N GLY A 14 -1.13 13.86 -6.77
CA GLY A 14 -0.91 13.63 -5.34
C GLY A 14 -2.18 13.61 -4.51
N CYS A 15 -2.00 13.34 -3.22
CA CYS A 15 -3.06 13.20 -2.22
C CYS A 15 -3.37 14.56 -1.61
N MET A 16 -4.62 15.02 -1.75
CA MET A 16 -5.06 16.33 -1.26
C MET A 16 -4.95 16.44 0.27
N GLU A 17 -5.16 15.33 0.98
CA GLU A 17 -5.06 15.24 2.44
C GLU A 17 -3.62 15.46 2.94
N LEU A 18 -2.61 15.31 2.08
CA LEU A 18 -1.20 15.57 2.40
C LEU A 18 -0.72 16.97 1.97
N ALA A 19 -1.58 17.78 1.36
CA ALA A 19 -1.19 19.11 0.89
C ALA A 19 -0.71 20.00 2.05
N GLY A 20 0.50 20.56 1.91
CA GLY A 20 1.13 21.40 2.94
C GLY A 20 1.77 20.63 4.10
N MET A 21 1.71 19.30 4.11
CA MET A 21 2.45 18.48 5.07
C MET A 21 3.90 18.30 4.63
N ASP A 22 4.79 18.13 5.60
CA ASP A 22 6.21 17.83 5.37
C ASP A 22 6.40 16.38 4.89
N PRO A 23 6.93 16.15 3.67
CA PRO A 23 7.16 14.80 3.15
C PRO A 23 8.10 13.96 4.02
N GLU A 24 9.06 14.54 4.74
CA GLU A 24 10.00 13.76 5.56
C GLU A 24 9.36 13.12 6.79
N LYS A 25 8.16 13.57 7.17
CA LYS A 25 7.38 12.94 8.24
C LYS A 25 6.68 11.65 7.77
N ALA A 26 6.59 11.42 6.47
CA ALA A 26 6.00 10.20 5.92
C ALA A 26 7.06 9.11 5.71
N SER A 27 6.71 7.90 6.14
CA SER A 27 7.47 6.69 5.85
C SER A 27 6.66 5.79 4.92
N GLU A 28 7.32 5.15 3.96
CA GLU A 28 6.66 4.10 3.18
C GLU A 28 6.51 2.85 4.05
N VAL A 29 5.38 2.14 3.91
CA VAL A 29 5.11 0.94 4.72
C VAL A 29 6.22 -0.11 4.59
N GLY A 30 6.80 -0.25 3.39
CA GLY A 30 7.94 -1.14 3.13
C GLY A 30 9.21 -0.72 3.86
N GLU A 31 9.47 0.59 4.03
CA GLU A 31 10.62 1.07 4.81
C GLU A 31 10.49 0.68 6.29
N VAL A 32 9.28 0.77 6.84
CA VAL A 32 8.99 0.38 8.23
C VAL A 32 9.12 -1.13 8.42
N LEU A 33 8.52 -1.93 7.53
CA LEU A 33 8.59 -3.40 7.58
C LEU A 33 10.02 -3.93 7.45
N LEU A 34 10.88 -3.23 6.70
CA LEU A 34 12.30 -3.57 6.54
C LEU A 34 13.20 -2.97 7.63
N GLY A 35 12.64 -2.26 8.61
CA GLY A 35 13.40 -1.62 9.70
C GLY A 35 14.27 -0.43 9.26
N LYS A 36 14.00 0.15 8.08
CA LYS A 36 14.74 1.30 7.53
C LYS A 36 14.24 2.65 8.08
N ARG A 37 12.97 2.71 8.47
CA ARG A 37 12.35 3.86 9.16
C ARG A 37 11.59 3.32 10.40
N PRO A 38 11.48 4.10 11.49
CA PRO A 38 10.74 3.66 12.66
C PRO A 38 9.24 3.51 12.35
N GLY A 39 8.60 2.53 13.00
CA GLY A 39 7.15 2.48 13.11
C GLY A 39 6.65 3.33 14.28
N ARG A 40 5.54 2.91 14.90
CA ARG A 40 5.02 3.56 16.11
C ARG A 40 6.03 3.44 17.27
N GLY A 41 6.34 4.57 17.91
CA GLY A 41 7.37 4.67 18.95
C GLY A 41 6.85 4.65 20.40
N SER A 42 5.60 5.03 20.64
CA SER A 42 5.04 5.11 22.00
C SER A 42 3.52 4.95 22.03
N ASP A 43 2.95 4.70 23.22
CA ASP A 43 1.52 4.46 23.43
C ASP A 43 0.61 5.68 23.28
N ASP A 44 1.17 6.88 23.38
CA ASP A 44 0.49 8.15 23.16
C ASP A 44 0.56 8.63 21.70
N GLU A 45 1.38 8.00 20.85
CA GLU A 45 1.54 8.41 19.46
C GLU A 45 0.33 8.02 18.61
N ILE A 46 -0.17 8.98 17.82
CA ILE A 46 -1.23 8.76 16.83
C ILE A 46 -0.58 8.56 15.46
N THR A 47 -0.80 7.40 14.85
CA THR A 47 -0.29 7.07 13.51
C THR A 47 -1.43 7.05 12.49
N VAL A 48 -1.18 7.59 11.30
CA VAL A 48 -2.14 7.55 10.17
C VAL A 48 -1.54 6.74 9.04
N TYR A 49 -2.27 5.72 8.58
CA TYR A 49 -1.94 5.02 7.35
C TYR A 49 -2.77 5.61 6.20
N LYS A 50 -2.12 6.38 5.32
CA LYS A 50 -2.76 6.87 4.10
C LYS A 50 -2.54 5.88 2.95
N SER A 51 -3.58 5.11 2.63
CA SER A 51 -3.57 4.20 1.49
C SER A 51 -4.12 4.84 0.21
N MET A 52 -3.51 4.51 -0.93
CA MET A 52 -3.96 4.84 -2.28
C MET A 52 -4.16 3.57 -3.14
N GLY A 53 -3.93 2.38 -2.57
CA GLY A 53 -3.83 1.09 -3.26
C GLY A 53 -2.49 0.88 -3.97
N HIS A 54 -1.99 -0.35 -3.97
CA HIS A 54 -0.81 -0.74 -4.74
C HIS A 54 -1.05 -2.06 -5.47
N ALA A 55 -0.77 -2.10 -6.77
CA ALA A 55 -1.05 -3.27 -7.61
C ALA A 55 -0.40 -4.58 -7.12
N VAL A 56 0.70 -4.49 -6.36
CA VAL A 56 1.34 -5.68 -5.75
C VAL A 56 0.45 -6.34 -4.69
N GLU A 57 -0.39 -5.57 -4.00
CA GLU A 57 -1.34 -6.07 -3.00
C GLU A 57 -2.40 -6.93 -3.69
N ASP A 58 -2.92 -6.47 -4.83
CA ASP A 58 -3.86 -7.22 -5.68
C ASP A 58 -3.22 -8.48 -6.26
N LEU A 59 -1.97 -8.42 -6.69
CA LEU A 59 -1.24 -9.59 -7.18
C LEU A 59 -1.04 -10.64 -6.09
N ALA A 60 -0.69 -10.21 -4.87
CA ALA A 60 -0.53 -11.11 -3.73
C ALA A 60 -1.87 -11.78 -3.37
N ALA A 61 -2.94 -10.99 -3.29
CA ALA A 61 -4.29 -11.47 -3.00
C ALA A 61 -4.82 -12.44 -4.07
N SER A 62 -4.72 -12.07 -5.35
CA SER A 62 -5.12 -12.93 -6.46
C SER A 62 -4.30 -14.22 -6.51
N GLY A 63 -3.00 -14.17 -6.23
CA GLY A 63 -2.16 -15.36 -6.13
C GLY A 63 -2.61 -16.33 -5.03
N LEU A 64 -3.05 -15.82 -3.87
CA LEU A 64 -3.60 -16.64 -2.78
C LEU A 64 -4.92 -17.30 -3.22
N VAL A 65 -5.86 -16.51 -3.74
CA VAL A 65 -7.17 -17.00 -4.20
C VAL A 65 -7.02 -18.03 -5.32
N TYR A 66 -6.14 -17.75 -6.29
CA TYR A 66 -5.91 -18.65 -7.42
C TYR A 66 -5.35 -20.00 -6.99
N ARG A 67 -4.34 -20.02 -6.10
CA ARG A 67 -3.79 -21.28 -5.57
C ARG A 67 -4.85 -22.09 -4.82
N GLU A 68 -5.68 -21.43 -4.01
CA GLU A 68 -6.74 -22.09 -3.27
C GLU A 68 -7.82 -22.66 -4.20
N ALA A 69 -8.22 -21.90 -5.22
CA ALA A 69 -9.18 -22.36 -6.23
C ALA A 69 -8.66 -23.61 -6.96
N LYS A 70 -7.38 -23.61 -7.35
CA LYS A 70 -6.72 -24.77 -7.96
C LYS A 70 -6.71 -25.99 -7.03
N ALA A 71 -6.40 -25.81 -5.74
CA ALA A 71 -6.36 -26.89 -4.76
C ALA A 71 -7.74 -27.53 -4.51
N ARG A 72 -8.81 -26.73 -4.59
CA ARG A 72 -10.20 -27.19 -4.39
C ARG A 72 -10.93 -27.61 -5.67
N GLY A 73 -10.29 -27.49 -6.83
CA GLY A 73 -10.97 -27.70 -8.12
C GLY A 73 -12.10 -26.70 -8.39
N ALA A 74 -11.98 -25.47 -7.88
CA ALA A 74 -12.95 -24.39 -8.08
C ALA A 74 -12.59 -23.51 -9.29
N GLY A 75 -13.61 -22.92 -9.93
CA GLY A 75 -13.48 -22.05 -11.11
C GLY A 75 -13.78 -22.75 -12.44
N SER A 76 -13.67 -22.02 -13.55
CA SER A 76 -13.85 -22.52 -14.92
C SER A 76 -12.84 -21.90 -15.87
N THR A 77 -12.48 -22.63 -16.92
CA THR A 77 -11.65 -22.12 -18.03
C THR A 77 -12.54 -21.49 -19.09
N VAL A 78 -12.12 -20.34 -19.64
CA VAL A 78 -12.83 -19.60 -20.69
C VAL A 78 -11.81 -19.24 -21.78
N GLU A 79 -12.20 -19.33 -23.06
CA GLU A 79 -11.41 -18.81 -24.18
C GLU A 79 -11.68 -17.31 -24.34
N LEU A 80 -10.60 -16.51 -24.41
CA LEU A 80 -10.63 -15.05 -24.52
C LEU A 80 -10.37 -14.58 -25.95
#